data_AF-A0AAV9A4E9-F1
#
_entry.id   AF-A0AAV9A4E9-F1
#
_cell.length_a   1.000
_cell.length_b   1.000
_cell.length_c   1.000
_cell.angle_alpha   90.00
_cell.angle_beta   90.00
_cell.angle_gamma   90.00
#
_symmetry.space_group_name_H-M   'P 1'
#
loop_
_entity.id
_entity.type
_entity.pdbx_description
1 polymer ?
#
loop_
_entity_poly.entity_id
_entity_poly.type
_entity_poly.pdbx_seq_one_letter_code
_entity_poly.pdbx_strand_id
1 'polypeptide(L)'
;MAEANRKLEVDAKEKPRADYDIEVLTGNEDEYIEMDLLLGVADLHTPEAIAAAESAMGDASKSSFLSASHSSSSSSSDSEDSDDDDKETNSNNSSQKPNSGCDDSCSTEQPKKRLKITELN
;
A
#
# COMPACT_ATOMS: atom_id res chain seq x y z
N MET A 1 11.57 -9.68 12.75
CA MET A 1 11.48 -8.20 12.81
C MET A 1 12.22 -7.61 14.01
N ALA A 2 12.03 -8.11 15.24
CA ALA A 2 12.65 -7.51 16.43
C ALA A 2 14.19 -7.44 16.40
N GLU A 3 14.88 -8.43 15.84
CA GLU A 3 16.35 -8.45 15.77
C GLU A 3 16.92 -7.41 14.80
N ALA A 4 16.30 -7.25 13.62
CA ALA A 4 16.71 -6.26 12.63
C ALA A 4 16.56 -4.82 13.18
N ASN A 5 15.50 -4.55 13.93
CA ASN A 5 15.28 -3.23 14.54
C ASN A 5 16.32 -2.94 15.64
N ARG A 6 16.63 -3.93 16.50
CA ARG A 6 17.71 -3.77 17.50
C ARG A 6 19.06 -3.50 16.85
N LYS A 7 19.36 -4.19 15.75
CA LYS A 7 20.58 -3.94 14.99
C LYS A 7 20.59 -2.52 14.42
N LEU A 8 19.49 -2.05 13.85
CA LEU A 8 19.37 -0.68 13.33
C LEU A 8 19.60 0.36 14.44
N GLU A 9 19.05 0.16 15.63
CA GLU A 9 19.25 1.07 16.77
C GLU A 9 20.71 1.15 17.23
N VAL A 10 21.43 0.03 17.24
CA VAL A 10 22.86 0.01 17.59
C VAL A 10 23.68 0.66 16.49
N ASP A 11 23.44 0.25 15.24
CA ASP A 11 24.15 0.76 14.06
C ASP A 11 23.96 2.28 13.88
N ALA A 12 22.77 2.82 14.16
CA ALA A 12 22.50 4.26 14.07
C ALA A 12 23.21 5.09 15.14
N LYS A 13 23.62 4.49 16.26
CA LYS A 13 24.40 5.16 17.31
C LYS A 13 25.89 5.18 17.00
N GLU A 14 26.39 4.16 16.32
CA GLU A 14 27.83 3.97 16.07
C GLU A 14 28.31 4.62 14.77
N LYS A 15 27.45 4.68 13.75
CA LYS A 15 27.78 5.23 12.43
C LYS A 15 27.35 6.70 12.30
N PRO A 16 27.96 7.46 11.38
CA PRO A 16 27.60 8.86 11.17
C PRO A 16 26.15 8.97 10.68
N ARG A 17 25.46 10.00 11.18
CA ARG A 17 24.05 10.25 10.90
C ARG A 17 23.73 10.37 9.41
N ALA A 18 24.68 10.90 8.64
CA ALA A 18 24.58 11.06 7.19
C ALA A 18 24.30 9.76 6.42
N ASP A 19 24.68 8.59 6.96
CA ASP A 19 24.41 7.29 6.33
C ASP A 19 22.95 6.84 6.49
N TYR A 20 22.19 7.50 7.37
CA TYR A 20 20.79 7.19 7.68
C TYR A 20 19.84 8.37 7.48
N ASP A 21 20.37 9.53 7.09
CA ASP A 21 19.55 10.66 6.72
C ASP A 21 18.80 10.30 5.44
N ILE A 22 17.47 10.17 5.58
CA ILE A 22 16.56 9.85 4.47
C ILE A 22 16.50 10.99 3.45
N GLU A 23 16.86 12.19 3.88
CA GLU A 23 16.90 13.42 3.09
C GLU A 23 18.21 14.14 3.39
N VAL A 24 18.97 14.49 2.35
CA VAL A 24 20.24 15.22 2.51
C VAL A 24 19.93 16.71 2.61
N LEU A 25 19.99 17.26 3.82
CA LEU A 25 19.84 18.71 4.03
C LEU A 25 21.13 19.42 3.67
N THR A 26 21.09 20.30 2.68
CA THR A 26 22.28 21.02 2.21
C THR A 26 22.35 22.46 2.71
N GLY A 27 21.36 22.90 3.50
CA GLY A 27 21.26 24.23 4.09
C GLY A 27 20.67 25.29 3.14
N ASN A 28 20.16 24.86 1.99
CA ASN A 28 19.50 25.70 0.98
C ASN A 28 18.08 25.22 0.68
N GLU A 29 17.54 24.34 1.53
CA GLU A 29 16.16 23.87 1.47
C GLU A 29 15.16 24.99 1.73
N ASP A 30 13.95 24.82 1.17
CA ASP A 30 12.82 25.70 1.45
C ASP A 30 12.33 25.53 2.90
N GLU A 31 11.60 26.53 3.43
CA GLU A 31 11.00 26.47 4.78
C GLU A 31 9.97 25.32 4.93
N TYR A 32 9.50 24.75 3.82
CA TYR A 32 8.56 23.65 3.80
C TYR A 32 9.20 22.39 3.21
N ILE A 33 8.81 21.24 3.78
CA ILE A 33 9.16 19.92 3.25
C ILE A 33 8.09 19.54 2.23
N GLU A 34 8.51 19.27 1.00
CA GLU A 34 7.64 18.74 -0.05
C GLU A 34 7.47 17.23 0.14
N MET A 35 6.22 16.76 0.19
CA MET A 35 5.89 15.35 0.35
C MET A 35 4.84 14.94 -0.67
N ASP A 36 5.13 13.90 -1.45
CA ASP A 36 4.16 13.27 -2.34
C ASP A 36 3.22 12.34 -1.54
N LEU A 37 2.11 12.89 -1.07
CA LEU A 37 1.09 12.14 -0.32
C LEU A 37 -0.04 11.64 -1.24
N LEU A 38 -0.33 10.34 -1.18
CA LEU A 38 -1.52 9.77 -1.81
C LEU A 38 -2.72 9.95 -0.89
N LEU A 39 -3.62 10.88 -1.22
CA LEU A 39 -4.84 11.13 -0.46
C LEU A 39 -6.00 10.32 -1.02
N GLY A 40 -6.73 9.64 -0.14
CA GLY A 40 -7.96 8.92 -0.46
C GLY A 40 -9.22 9.66 0.03
N VAL A 41 -10.37 9.29 -0.53
CA VAL A 41 -11.69 9.69 -0.01
C VAL A 41 -12.28 8.48 0.70
N ALA A 42 -12.75 8.69 1.94
CA ALA A 42 -13.43 7.68 2.73
C ALA A 42 -14.81 8.19 3.13
N ASP A 43 -15.83 7.37 2.93
CA ASP A 43 -17.18 7.67 3.40
C ASP A 43 -17.31 7.31 4.88
N LEU A 44 -17.72 8.27 5.70
CA LEU A 44 -17.90 8.10 7.14
C LEU A 44 -19.38 7.90 7.45
N HIS A 45 -19.76 6.68 7.85
CA HIS A 45 -21.17 6.34 8.10
C HIS A 45 -21.60 6.40 9.57
N THR A 46 -20.68 6.74 10.48
CA THR A 46 -20.98 6.82 11.92
C THR A 46 -20.71 8.22 12.49
N PRO A 47 -21.52 8.69 13.45
CA PRO A 47 -21.29 9.99 14.11
C PRO A 47 -19.93 10.07 14.81
N GLU A 48 -19.46 8.95 15.36
CA GLU A 48 -18.14 8.87 16.00
C GLU A 48 -17.01 9.05 14.98
N ALA A 49 -17.11 8.43 13.80
CA ALA A 49 -16.11 8.59 12.74
C ALA A 49 -16.05 10.04 12.25
N ILE A 50 -17.21 10.69 12.13
CA ILE A 50 -17.30 12.13 11.77
C ILE A 50 -16.64 12.99 12.85
N ALA A 51 -16.97 12.78 14.13
CA ALA A 51 -16.41 13.55 15.23
C ALA A 51 -14.88 13.36 15.37
N ALA A 52 -14.38 12.15 15.14
CA ALA A 52 -12.95 11.86 15.13
C ALA A 52 -12.23 12.58 13.97
N ALA A 53 -12.81 12.59 12.77
CA ALA A 53 -12.27 13.30 11.62
C ALA A 53 -12.26 14.82 11.84
N GLU A 54 -13.34 15.39 12.36
CA GLU A 54 -13.43 16.82 12.71
C GLU A 54 -12.40 17.20 13.78
N SER A 55 -12.24 16.38 14.82
CA SER A 55 -11.24 16.59 15.88
C SER A 55 -9.81 16.52 15.33
N ALA A 56 -9.54 15.61 14.39
CA ALA A 56 -8.24 15.49 13.75
C ALA A 56 -7.89 16.70 12.87
N MET A 57 -8.89 17.39 12.30
CA MET A 57 -8.71 18.60 11.47
C MET A 57 -8.65 19.90 12.28
N GLY A 58 -9.35 19.98 13.42
CA GLY A 58 -9.62 21.22 14.15
C GLY A 58 -8.40 21.97 14.70
N ASP A 59 -7.27 21.29 14.88
CA ASP A 59 -6.02 21.88 15.40
C ASP A 59 -4.75 21.34 14.71
N ALA A 60 -4.90 20.82 13.48
CA ALA A 60 -3.86 20.09 12.75
C ALA A 60 -2.69 20.98 12.29
N SER A 61 -1.76 21.25 13.21
CA SER A 61 -0.39 21.66 12.88
C SER A 61 0.38 20.48 12.26
N LYS A 62 0.08 20.12 11.01
CA LYS A 62 0.84 19.21 10.10
C LYS A 62 1.29 17.83 10.63
N SER A 63 1.05 17.47 11.90
CA SER A 63 1.69 16.34 12.59
C SER A 63 0.71 15.22 12.98
N SER A 64 -0.60 15.42 12.75
CA SER A 64 -1.63 14.42 13.12
C SER A 64 -1.47 13.11 12.33
N PHE A 65 -0.91 13.13 11.11
CA PHE A 65 -0.72 11.95 10.27
C PHE A 65 0.44 11.05 10.72
N LEU A 66 1.41 11.58 11.50
CA LEU A 66 2.60 10.84 11.94
C LEU A 66 2.44 10.21 13.33
N SER A 67 1.40 10.56 14.07
CA SER A 67 1.13 9.96 15.39
C SER A 67 0.41 8.62 15.24
N ALA A 68 1.09 7.62 14.66
CA ALA A 68 0.70 6.23 14.74
C ALA A 68 0.89 5.73 16.18
N SER A 69 -0.08 6.06 17.04
CA SER A 69 -0.17 5.54 18.41
C SER A 69 -0.26 4.01 18.34
N HIS A 70 0.80 3.33 18.76
CA HIS A 70 0.90 1.88 18.77
C HIS A 70 -0.02 1.30 19.86
N SER A 71 -1.31 1.21 19.58
CA SER A 71 -2.25 0.43 20.39
C SER A 71 -2.26 -0.99 19.84
N SER A 72 -1.44 -1.86 20.43
CA SER A 72 -1.47 -3.30 20.18
C SER A 72 -2.78 -3.90 20.72
N SER A 73 -3.87 -3.88 19.94
CA SER A 73 -5.06 -4.67 20.26
C SER A 73 -4.91 -6.07 19.67
N SER A 74 -4.43 -7.01 20.47
CA SER A 74 -4.48 -8.44 20.14
C SER A 74 -5.92 -8.95 20.32
N SER A 75 -6.75 -8.80 19.31
CA SER A 75 -8.03 -9.50 19.24
C SER A 75 -7.81 -10.85 18.57
N SER A 76 -7.56 -11.88 19.37
CA SER A 76 -7.61 -13.27 18.91
C SER A 76 -9.08 -13.64 18.67
N SER A 77 -9.48 -13.67 17.41
CA SER A 77 -10.75 -14.24 16.98
C SER A 77 -10.48 -15.69 16.59
N ASP A 78 -10.76 -16.62 17.50
CA ASP A 78 -10.88 -18.04 17.15
C ASP A 78 -12.17 -18.19 16.32
N SER A 79 -12.03 -18.31 15.00
CA SER A 79 -13.12 -18.72 14.12
C SER A 79 -13.11 -20.24 14.03
N GLU A 80 -14.15 -20.87 14.56
CA GLU A 80 -14.43 -22.29 14.42
C GLU A 80 -14.85 -22.57 12.97
N ASP A 81 -13.96 -23.20 12.23
CA ASP A 81 -14.16 -23.62 10.84
C ASP A 81 -15.07 -24.86 10.82
N SER A 82 -16.29 -24.68 10.32
CA SER A 82 -17.23 -25.77 10.09
C SER A 82 -17.23 -26.08 8.60
N ASP A 83 -16.37 -27.02 8.21
CA ASP A 83 -16.36 -27.64 6.87
C ASP A 83 -17.73 -28.27 6.59
N ASP A 84 -18.46 -27.72 5.61
CA ASP A 84 -19.59 -28.40 4.98
C ASP A 84 -19.28 -28.61 3.50
N ASP A 85 -18.82 -29.83 3.21
CA ASP A 85 -18.63 -30.40 1.88
C ASP A 85 -19.97 -30.43 1.12
N ASP A 86 -20.07 -29.78 -0.06
CA ASP A 86 -20.89 -30.35 -1.14
C ASP A 86 -20.61 -29.80 -2.57
N LYS A 87 -19.99 -30.67 -3.37
CA LYS A 87 -20.34 -31.11 -4.74
C LYS A 87 -20.39 -30.08 -5.91
N GLU A 88 -19.35 -30.19 -6.75
CA GLU A 88 -19.41 -30.47 -8.20
C GLU A 88 -20.65 -30.02 -9.00
N THR A 89 -20.50 -29.08 -9.94
CA THR A 89 -21.04 -29.28 -11.31
C THR A 89 -20.17 -28.62 -12.39
N ASN A 90 -19.66 -29.49 -13.24
CA ASN A 90 -18.96 -29.29 -14.50
C ASN A 90 -19.89 -28.70 -15.58
N SER A 91 -19.44 -27.72 -16.37
CA SER A 91 -19.97 -27.47 -17.73
C SER A 91 -19.04 -26.62 -18.59
N ASN A 92 -18.29 -27.34 -19.42
CA ASN A 92 -17.65 -26.86 -20.65
C ASN A 92 -18.67 -26.21 -21.60
N ASN A 93 -18.35 -25.07 -22.23
CA ASN A 93 -18.58 -24.95 -23.67
C ASN A 93 -17.65 -23.95 -24.37
N SER A 94 -17.04 -24.49 -25.42
CA SER A 94 -16.17 -23.93 -26.45
C SER A 94 -16.83 -22.95 -27.42
N SER A 95 -15.99 -22.40 -28.31
CA SER A 95 -16.29 -21.80 -29.64
C SER A 95 -16.36 -20.27 -29.63
N GLN A 96 -15.76 -19.49 -30.54
CA GLN A 96 -15.18 -19.72 -31.86
C GLN A 96 -14.42 -18.43 -32.26
N LYS A 97 -13.26 -18.54 -32.91
CA LYS A 97 -12.66 -17.44 -33.71
C LYS A 97 -13.24 -17.47 -35.13
N PRO A 98 -13.20 -16.34 -35.84
CA PRO A 98 -12.52 -16.40 -37.13
C PRO A 98 -11.58 -15.21 -37.41
N ASN A 99 -10.48 -15.52 -38.09
CA ASN A 99 -9.52 -14.60 -38.68
C ASN A 99 -10.15 -13.77 -39.83
N SER A 100 -9.67 -12.54 -40.02
CA SER A 100 -9.53 -11.94 -41.35
C SER A 100 -8.37 -10.94 -41.30
N GLY A 101 -7.42 -11.11 -42.22
CA GLY A 101 -6.14 -10.41 -42.21
C GLY A 101 -6.17 -8.97 -42.73
N CYS A 102 -5.10 -8.24 -42.44
CA CYS A 102 -4.60 -7.15 -43.26
C CYS A 102 -3.15 -6.92 -42.86
N ASP A 103 -2.26 -7.10 -43.83
CA ASP A 103 -0.86 -6.67 -43.83
C ASP A 103 -0.86 -5.15 -43.96
N ASP A 104 -0.38 -4.41 -42.95
CA ASP A 104 0.20 -3.09 -43.20
C ASP A 104 1.20 -2.74 -42.10
N SER A 105 2.40 -2.39 -42.54
CA SER A 105 3.55 -2.08 -41.69
C SER A 105 3.39 -0.69 -41.10
N CYS A 106 2.80 -0.60 -39.90
CA CYS A 106 2.91 0.58 -39.05
C CYS A 106 3.83 0.22 -37.87
N SER A 107 5.08 0.69 -37.92
CA SER A 107 5.98 0.66 -36.77
C SER A 107 5.48 1.61 -35.69
N THR A 108 4.44 1.19 -34.98
CA THR A 108 4.05 1.78 -33.70
C THR A 108 4.95 1.16 -32.65
N GLU A 109 5.89 1.93 -32.11
CA GLU A 109 6.56 1.62 -30.85
C GLU A 109 5.48 1.42 -29.77
N GLN A 110 5.05 0.17 -29.58
CA GLN A 110 4.03 -0.14 -28.59
C GLN A 110 4.65 -0.02 -27.18
N PRO A 111 3.97 0.63 -26.22
CA PRO A 111 4.43 0.64 -24.84
C PRO A 111 4.54 -0.81 -24.35
N LYS A 112 5.74 -1.19 -23.91
CA LYS A 112 6.03 -2.54 -23.41
C LYS A 112 5.05 -2.85 -22.27
N LYS A 113 4.16 -3.82 -22.49
CA LYS A 113 3.18 -4.27 -21.49
C LYS A 113 3.94 -4.80 -20.28
N ARG A 114 3.50 -4.39 -19.08
CA ARG A 114 4.06 -4.85 -17.80
C ARG A 114 3.87 -6.38 -17.69
N LEU A 115 4.89 -7.05 -17.17
CA LEU A 115 4.88 -8.50 -16.98
C LEU A 115 3.74 -8.90 -16.04
N LYS A 116 3.02 -9.98 -16.40
CA LYS A 116 1.91 -10.51 -15.62
C LYS A 116 2.45 -11.29 -14.43
N ILE A 117 2.03 -10.93 -13.22
CA ILE A 117 2.37 -11.64 -11.99
C ILE A 117 1.57 -12.94 -11.98
N THR A 118 2.25 -14.06 -11.77
CA THR A 118 1.65 -15.38 -11.56
C THR A 118 1.64 -15.70 -10.08
N GLU A 119 0.50 -16.16 -9.57
CA GLU A 119 0.34 -16.65 -8.20
C GLU A 119 1.07 -18.00 -8.04
N LEU A 120 1.79 -18.18 -6.94
CA LEU A 120 2.37 -19.47 -6.59
C LEU A 120 1.33 -20.29 -5.83
N ASN A 121 1.01 -21.47 -6.35
CA ASN A 121 0.27 -22.51 -5.62
C ASN A 121 1.19 -23.27 -4.66
#